data_AF-A0AA35ZE95-F1
#
_entry.id   AF-A0AA35ZE95-F1
#
_cell.length_a   1.000
_cell.length_b   1.000
_cell.length_c   1.000
_cell.angle_alpha   90.00
_cell.angle_beta   90.00
_cell.angle_gamma   90.00
#
_symmetry.space_group_name_H-M   'P 1'
#
loop_
_entity.id
_entity.type
_entity.pdbx_description
1 polymer ?
#
loop_
_entity_poly.entity_id
_entity_poly.type
_entity_poly.pdbx_seq_one_letter_code
_entity_poly.pdbx_strand_id
1 'polypeptide(L)'
;MALKFLNKKGWHMGSLRNIENVWKAEQKHDAEQKKLEKLQKQIHEEREKAEFRQLQEQADLVFKNDWISYMIRDYPQGRTIQIRGSRLLNLPHPPPPTPQTGT
;
A
#
# COMPACT_ATOMS: atom_id res chain seq x y z
N MET A 1 36.85 46.72 -23.55
CA MET A 1 37.48 45.47 -23.04
C MET A 1 37.82 45.59 -21.55
N ALA A 2 36.85 45.89 -20.66
CA ALA A 2 37.16 46.30 -19.28
C ALA A 2 36.86 45.25 -18.18
N LEU A 3 36.12 44.18 -18.48
CA LEU A 3 35.67 43.21 -17.44
C LEU A 3 36.37 41.84 -17.49
N LYS A 4 37.30 41.61 -18.42
CA LYS A 4 37.94 40.29 -18.62
C LYS A 4 38.73 39.80 -17.39
N PHE A 5 39.18 40.72 -16.53
CA PHE A 5 39.92 40.38 -15.31
C PHE A 5 39.05 39.68 -14.25
N LEU A 6 37.72 39.87 -14.30
CA LEU A 6 36.78 39.26 -13.35
C LEU A 6 36.83 37.73 -13.42
N ASN A 7 37.02 37.15 -14.61
CA ASN A 7 37.14 35.70 -14.78
C ASN A 7 38.40 35.09 -14.13
N LYS A 8 39.42 35.91 -13.81
CA LYS A 8 40.58 35.46 -13.03
C LYS A 8 40.28 35.42 -11.52
N LYS A 9 39.15 35.94 -11.07
CA LYS A 9 38.74 35.93 -9.66
C LYS A 9 38.01 34.63 -9.35
N GLY A 10 38.45 33.91 -8.31
CA GLY A 10 37.87 32.62 -7.92
C GLY A 10 36.40 32.67 -7.48
N TRP A 11 35.91 33.84 -7.07
CA TRP A 11 34.51 34.06 -6.66
C TRP A 11 33.59 34.50 -7.81
N HIS A 12 34.11 34.72 -9.02
CA HIS A 12 33.28 35.21 -10.13
C HIS A 12 32.35 34.11 -10.64
N MET A 13 31.04 34.36 -10.67
CA MET A 13 30.04 33.35 -11.03
C MET A 13 30.14 32.89 -12.49
N GLY A 14 30.56 33.77 -13.40
CA GLY A 14 30.78 33.44 -14.81
C GLY A 14 32.11 32.72 -15.10
N SER A 15 32.91 32.40 -14.08
CA SER A 15 34.14 31.62 -14.27
C SER A 15 33.79 30.17 -14.62
N LEU A 16 34.43 29.60 -15.65
CA LEU A 16 34.17 28.23 -16.12
C LEU A 16 34.25 27.19 -14.98
N ARG A 17 35.18 27.37 -14.04
CA ARG A 17 35.33 26.49 -12.88
C ARG A 17 34.12 26.53 -11.95
N ASN A 18 33.54 27.71 -11.74
CA ASN A 18 32.37 27.87 -10.87
C ASN A 18 31.12 27.32 -11.57
N ILE A 19 30.97 27.58 -12.86
CA ILE A 19 29.91 26.99 -13.68
C ILE A 19 29.99 25.46 -13.66
N GLU A 20 31.19 24.88 -13.81
CA GLU A 20 31.40 23.44 -13.74
C GLU A 20 31.08 22.86 -12.34
N ASN A 21 31.43 23.56 -11.27
CA ASN A 21 31.10 23.15 -9.91
C ASN A 21 29.59 23.16 -9.65
N VAL A 22 28.90 24.21 -10.11
CA VAL A 22 27.44 24.31 -10.02
C VAL A 22 26.80 23.18 -10.82
N TRP A 23 27.24 22.96 -12.06
CA TRP A 23 26.73 21.88 -12.89
C TRP A 23 26.93 20.49 -12.28
N LYS A 24 28.10 20.23 -11.67
CA LYS A 24 28.34 18.98 -10.93
C LYS A 24 27.44 18.85 -9.70
N ALA A 25 27.16 19.95 -9.00
CA ALA A 25 26.26 19.94 -7.85
C ALA A 25 24.81 19.69 -8.28
N GLU A 26 24.36 20.33 -9.36
CA GLU A 26 23.04 20.12 -9.97
C GLU A 26 22.87 18.67 -10.42
N GLN A 27 23.85 18.10 -11.11
CA GLN A 27 23.80 16.69 -11.52
C GLN A 27 23.70 15.73 -10.33
N LYS A 28 24.45 15.98 -9.24
CA LYS A 28 24.34 15.16 -8.03
C LYS A 28 22.96 15.29 -7.39
N HIS A 29 22.44 16.51 -7.32
CA HIS A 29 21.13 16.78 -6.77
C HIS A 29 20.03 16.09 -7.58
N ASP A 30 20.05 16.16 -8.90
CA ASP A 30 19.10 15.46 -9.76
C ASP A 30 19.16 13.94 -9.59
N ALA A 31 20.36 13.38 -9.44
CA ALA A 31 20.53 11.95 -9.17
C ALA A 31 19.97 11.54 -7.80
N GLU A 32 20.13 12.39 -6.78
CA GLU A 32 19.55 12.20 -5.46
C GLU A 32 18.03 12.34 -5.47
N GLN A 33 17.49 13.35 -6.15
CA GLN A 33 16.04 13.55 -6.30
C GLN A 33 15.38 12.34 -6.97
N LYS A 34 15.94 11.84 -8.08
CA LYS A 34 15.41 10.63 -8.76
C LYS A 34 15.42 9.40 -7.86
N LYS A 35 16.44 9.25 -7.00
CA LYS A 35 16.49 8.16 -6.01
C LYS A 35 15.41 8.34 -4.95
N LEU A 36 15.22 9.55 -4.44
CA LEU A 36 14.19 9.87 -3.45
C LEU A 36 12.79 9.63 -4.02
N GLU A 37 12.51 10.07 -5.25
CA GLU A 37 11.24 9.84 -5.93
C GLU A 37 10.94 8.34 -6.08
N LYS A 38 11.94 7.56 -6.49
CA LYS A 38 11.80 6.10 -6.58
C LYS A 38 11.48 5.46 -5.23
N LEU A 39 12.14 5.89 -4.16
CA LEU A 39 11.89 5.39 -2.80
C LEU A 39 10.50 5.81 -2.30
N GLN A 40 10.09 7.06 -2.54
CA GLN A 40 8.75 7.53 -2.18
C GLN A 40 7.67 6.72 -2.89
N LYS A 41 7.87 6.42 -4.17
CA LYS A 41 6.95 5.56 -4.93
C LYS A 41 6.86 4.15 -4.33
N GLN A 42 8.00 3.56 -3.95
CA GLN A 42 8.01 2.23 -3.31
C GLN A 42 7.24 2.24 -1.97
N ILE A 43 7.44 3.26 -1.14
CA ILE A 43 6.71 3.40 0.13
C ILE A 43 5.20 3.53 -0.13
N HIS A 44 4.80 4.28 -1.15
CA HIS A 44 3.40 4.44 -1.50
C HIS A 44 2.79 3.10 -1.96
N GLU A 45 3.45 2.40 -2.88
CA GLU A 45 3.00 1.08 -3.35
C GLU A 45 2.91 0.05 -2.21
N GLU A 46 3.85 0.09 -1.25
CA GLU A 46 3.81 -0.79 -0.07
C GLU A 46 2.64 -0.44 0.86
N ARG A 47 2.35 0.85 1.05
CA ARG A 47 1.20 1.31 1.84
C ARG A 47 -0.12 0.88 1.21
N GLU A 48 -0.30 1.08 -0.08
CA GLU A 48 -1.52 0.67 -0.80
C GLU A 48 -1.74 -0.85 -0.70
N LYS A 49 -0.68 -1.65 -0.84
CA LYS A 49 -0.75 -3.11 -0.66
C LYS A 49 -1.10 -3.51 0.78
N ALA A 50 -0.56 -2.79 1.76
CA ALA A 50 -0.86 -3.05 3.17
C ALA A 50 -2.32 -2.69 3.49
N GLU A 51 -2.82 -1.56 3.00
CA GLU A 51 -4.22 -1.15 3.13
C GLU A 51 -5.17 -2.15 2.48
N PHE A 52 -4.85 -2.64 1.28
CA PHE A 52 -5.64 -3.68 0.61
C PHE A 52 -5.70 -4.98 1.43
N ARG A 53 -4.57 -5.42 2.00
CA ARG A 53 -4.54 -6.60 2.88
C ARG A 53 -5.37 -6.39 4.14
N GLN A 54 -5.26 -5.23 4.77
CA GLN A 54 -6.07 -4.91 5.96
C GLN A 54 -7.56 -4.89 5.63
N LEU A 55 -7.94 -4.34 4.47
CA LEU A 55 -9.34 -4.32 4.03
C LEU A 55 -9.84 -5.74 3.74
N GLN A 56 -9.02 -6.59 3.11
CA GLN A 56 -9.34 -7.99 2.87
C GLN A 56 -9.51 -8.78 4.18
N GLU A 57 -8.60 -8.60 5.14
CA GLU A 57 -8.71 -9.22 6.46
C GLU A 57 -9.97 -8.76 7.20
N GLN A 58 -10.30 -7.47 7.15
CA GLN A 58 -11.54 -6.95 7.72
C GLN A 58 -12.78 -7.55 7.03
N ALA A 59 -12.78 -7.65 5.70
CA ALA A 59 -13.87 -8.27 4.95
C ALA A 59 -14.03 -9.76 5.31
N ASP A 60 -12.92 -10.51 5.42
CA ASP A 60 -12.92 -11.91 5.83
C ASP A 60 -13.42 -12.09 7.26
N LEU A 61 -13.08 -11.18 8.18
CA LEU A 61 -13.59 -11.18 9.56
C LEU A 61 -15.08 -10.86 9.60
N VAL A 62 -15.56 -9.87 8.84
CA VAL A 62 -16.98 -9.52 8.74
C VAL A 62 -17.77 -10.69 8.17
N PHE A 63 -17.28 -11.35 7.11
CA PHE A 63 -17.91 -12.53 6.53
C PHE A 63 -18.02 -13.69 7.52
N LYS A 64 -16.94 -13.98 8.27
CA LYS A 64 -16.96 -15.02 9.30
C LYS A 64 -17.96 -14.70 10.42
N ASN A 65 -18.02 -13.46 10.88
CA ASN A 65 -18.96 -13.04 11.93
C ASN A 65 -20.42 -13.14 11.45
N ASP A 66 -20.70 -12.74 10.21
CA ASP A 66 -22.04 -12.86 9.62
C ASP A 66 -22.45 -14.32 9.45
N TRP A 67 -21.52 -15.17 8.96
CA TRP A 67 -21.74 -16.61 8.86
C TRP A 67 -22.02 -17.27 10.22
N ILE A 68 -21.25 -16.93 11.26
CA ILE A 68 -21.48 -17.43 12.61
C ILE A 68 -22.83 -16.95 13.14
N SER A 69 -23.18 -15.69 12.92
CA SER A 69 -24.47 -15.12 13.35
C SER A 69 -25.64 -15.79 12.65
N TYR A 70 -25.52 -16.03 11.34
CA TYR A 70 -26.47 -16.81 10.55
C TYR A 70 -26.63 -18.22 11.11
N MET A 71 -25.51 -18.93 11.37
CA MET A 71 -25.54 -20.24 12.00
C MET A 71 -26.23 -20.24 13.36
N ILE A 72 -25.93 -19.27 14.23
CA ILE A 72 -26.53 -19.18 15.57
C ILE A 72 -28.04 -18.89 15.49
N ARG A 73 -28.47 -18.07 14.52
CA ARG A 73 -29.88 -17.69 14.33
C ARG A 73 -30.72 -18.83 13.77
N ASP A 74 -30.23 -19.51 12.75
CA ASP A 74 -30.98 -20.52 11.99
C ASP A 74 -30.77 -21.97 12.50
N TYR A 75 -29.81 -22.24 13.39
CA TYR A 75 -29.73 -23.52 14.08
C TYR A 75 -30.53 -23.50 15.40
N PRO A 76 -31.75 -24.04 15.43
CA PRO A 76 -32.48 -24.21 16.68
C PRO A 76 -31.70 -25.16 17.60
N GLN A 77 -31.39 -24.66 18.80
CA GLN A 77 -30.92 -25.42 19.95
C GLN A 77 -31.81 -26.66 20.16
N GLY A 78 -31.36 -27.84 19.73
CA GLY A 78 -32.20 -29.04 19.87
C GLY A 78 -31.82 -30.29 19.08
N ARG A 79 -30.54 -30.61 18.85
CA ARG A 79 -30.15 -31.98 18.47
C ARG A 79 -28.88 -32.42 19.19
N THR A 80 -29.05 -33.35 20.13
CA THR A 80 -27.96 -34.12 20.72
C THR A 80 -27.23 -34.90 19.62
N ILE A 81 -25.92 -34.74 19.49
CA ILE A 81 -25.11 -35.53 18.57
C ILE A 81 -25.08 -36.98 19.10
N GLN A 82 -25.93 -37.84 18.55
CA GLN A 82 -25.79 -39.29 18.68
C GLN A 82 -24.67 -39.73 17.74
N ILE A 83 -23.49 -40.01 18.30
CA ILE A 83 -22.36 -40.59 17.56
C ILE A 83 -22.69 -42.04 17.25
N ARG A 84 -23.46 -42.31 16.19
CA ARG A 84 -23.45 -43.59 15.49
C ARG A 84 -23.76 -43.41 14.00
N GLY A 85 -22.84 -43.87 13.18
CA GLY A 85 -23.10 -44.19 11.77
C GLY A 85 -23.05 -42.99 10.83
N SER A 86 -21.85 -42.71 10.34
CA SER A 86 -21.57 -42.44 8.93
C SER A 86 -22.67 -41.70 8.16
N ARG A 87 -22.70 -40.37 8.26
CA ARG A 87 -23.15 -39.53 7.14
C ARG A 87 -22.43 -38.20 7.26
N LEU A 88 -21.61 -37.91 6.27
CA LEU A 88 -21.09 -36.57 6.03
C LEU A 88 -22.32 -35.70 5.75
N LEU A 89 -22.89 -35.14 6.82
CA LEU A 89 -23.99 -34.20 6.74
C LEU A 89 -23.46 -32.99 5.99
N ASN A 90 -24.06 -32.71 4.84
CA ASN A 90 -23.88 -31.50 4.07
C ASN A 90 -23.97 -30.31 5.03
N LEU A 91 -22.82 -29.74 5.37
CA LEU A 91 -22.77 -28.41 5.94
C LEU A 91 -23.38 -27.48 4.88
N PRO A 92 -24.41 -26.69 5.20
CA PRO A 92 -24.93 -25.71 4.27
C PRO A 92 -23.78 -24.77 3.91
N HIS A 93 -23.51 -24.62 2.60
CA HIS A 93 -22.56 -23.61 2.16
C HIS A 93 -23.12 -22.23 2.58
N PRO A 94 -22.29 -21.32 3.10
CA PRO A 94 -22.77 -19.98 3.41
C PRO A 94 -23.34 -19.32 2.13
N PRO A 95 -24.44 -18.55 2.23
CA PRO A 95 -24.88 -17.71 1.13
C PRO A 95 -23.81 -16.63 0.84
N PRO A 96 -23.65 -16.21 -0.43
CA PRO A 96 -22.72 -15.14 -0.77
C PRO A 96 -23.07 -13.87 0.02
N PRO A 97 -22.08 -13.09 0.48
CA PRO A 97 -22.35 -11.84 1.18
C PRO A 97 -23.17 -10.94 0.26
N THR A 98 -24.35 -10.52 0.71
CA THR A 98 -25.17 -9.56 -0.04
C THR A 98 -24.41 -8.24 -0.10
N PRO A 99 -24.19 -7.67 -1.30
CA PRO A 99 -23.60 -6.34 -1.41
C PRO A 99 -24.57 -5.37 -0.73
N GLN A 100 -24.16 -4.81 0.41
CA GLN A 100 -24.89 -3.72 1.04
C GLN A 100 -24.77 -2.51 0.12
N THR A 101 -25.77 -2.30 -0.74
CA THR A 101 -25.98 -1.07 -1.48
C THR A 101 -26.24 0.04 -0.46
N GLY A 102 -25.19 0.80 -0.14
CA GLY A 102 -25.28 2.01 0.68
C GLY A 102 -25.99 3.12 -0.08
N THR A 103 -27.06 3.64 0.51
CA THR A 103 -27.81 4.83 0.12
C THR A 103 -27.16 6.09 0.68
#